data_AF-W9IWK5-F1
#
_entry.id   AF-W9IWK5-F1
#
_cell.length_a   1.000
_cell.length_b   1.000
_cell.length_c   1.000
_cell.angle_alpha   90.00
_cell.angle_beta   90.00
_cell.angle_gamma   90.00
#
_symmetry.space_group_name_H-M   'P 1'
#
loop_
_entity.id
_entity.type
_entity.pdbx_description
1 polymer ?
#
loop_
_entity_poly.entity_id
_entity_poly.type
_entity_poly.pdbx_seq_one_letter_code
_entity_poly.pdbx_strand_id
1 'polypeptide(L)'
;MDVNTERFRSMPSRTASRSCSSYFQSSDSQAHLDHTAARSSLAPRRPQTSLSEYSGYDHSGNSTRPNISRPSTVRPGSRPGTAFGRKSRNGTASSILGFSEAQTIVCAVSEARGVSPAVGIAFVNVSLGEAVISQICDNQSYVKTIHKIQLSAPSRIIFMTTACPPNNPSTLFSLIQDLIPETQIDAMERSAWSETEGLEYIHNLAFKDDIKPLKVATQGKFYAISSLAAAMKYIQQHFSINFVPHSLRIQYRPSEDTMMIDISAIQSLEIMQNLRNSKSKDSLFGLLNHTCTPMGSRMLRSNMLQPSTRPDLFITPRYDALDELTTNEEMFLEIPLKLFHDTEKLLTKASWPPN
;
A
#
# COMPACT_ATOMS: atom_id res chain seq x y z
N MET A 1 51.86 -41.29 -43.69
CA MET A 1 53.13 -40.59 -43.97
C MET A 1 53.13 -39.16 -43.41
N ASP A 2 53.43 -38.91 -42.14
CA ASP A 2 53.10 -39.70 -40.93
C ASP A 2 53.04 -38.83 -39.67
N VAL A 3 52.11 -39.24 -38.80
CA VAL A 3 52.12 -39.18 -37.33
C VAL A 3 53.18 -38.31 -36.64
N ASN A 4 52.73 -37.37 -35.81
CA ASN A 4 53.25 -37.28 -34.44
C ASN A 4 52.19 -36.81 -33.42
N THR A 5 51.85 -37.70 -32.50
CA THR A 5 51.10 -37.50 -31.24
C THR A 5 52.05 -36.86 -30.19
N GLU A 6 51.68 -36.34 -29.00
CA GLU A 6 50.52 -36.31 -28.08
C GLU A 6 50.55 -34.90 -27.38
N ARG A 7 49.81 -34.45 -26.34
CA ARG A 7 48.89 -35.03 -25.33
C ARG A 7 48.06 -33.92 -24.63
N PHE A 8 46.87 -34.25 -24.11
CA PHE A 8 46.11 -33.55 -23.03
C PHE A 8 45.64 -32.09 -23.26
N ARG A 9 44.48 -31.62 -22.75
CA ARG A 9 43.43 -32.22 -21.89
C ARG A 9 42.03 -32.03 -22.51
N SER A 10 41.09 -32.90 -22.16
CA SER A 10 39.65 -32.75 -22.45
C SER A 10 38.91 -31.96 -21.35
N MET A 11 37.79 -31.34 -21.73
CA MET A 11 36.75 -30.81 -20.82
C MET A 11 35.38 -31.28 -21.33
N PRO A 12 34.50 -31.84 -20.48
CA PRO A 12 33.26 -32.48 -20.93
C PRO A 12 32.08 -31.51 -21.05
N SER A 13 31.17 -31.80 -21.98
CA SER A 13 29.86 -31.18 -22.05
C SER A 13 29.01 -31.53 -20.82
N ARG A 14 28.25 -30.55 -20.30
CA ARG A 14 27.23 -30.76 -19.25
C ARG A 14 25.86 -30.28 -19.72
N THR A 15 24.93 -31.22 -19.81
CA THR A 15 23.50 -30.97 -19.98
C THR A 15 22.81 -30.82 -18.63
N ALA A 16 21.79 -29.95 -18.60
CA ALA A 16 20.67 -29.91 -17.67
C ALA A 16 20.90 -29.97 -16.14
N SER A 17 20.49 -28.89 -15.46
CA SER A 17 19.86 -28.98 -14.14
C SER A 17 18.75 -27.93 -14.01
N ARG A 18 17.48 -28.37 -14.08
CA ARG A 18 16.34 -27.54 -13.71
C ARG A 18 16.18 -27.60 -12.19
N SER A 19 16.41 -26.49 -11.48
CA SER A 19 16.10 -26.41 -10.05
C SER A 19 14.60 -26.28 -9.85
N CYS A 20 13.95 -27.35 -9.39
CA CYS A 20 12.53 -27.35 -9.04
C CYS A 20 12.30 -26.76 -7.64
N SER A 21 11.08 -26.28 -7.38
CA SER A 21 10.65 -25.81 -6.06
C SER A 21 10.69 -26.93 -5.02
N SER A 22 11.07 -26.59 -3.78
CA SER A 22 11.06 -27.48 -2.61
C SER A 22 9.87 -27.27 -1.68
N TYR A 23 8.75 -26.77 -2.21
CA TYR A 23 7.42 -26.91 -1.57
C TYR A 23 6.69 -28.11 -2.19
N PHE A 24 5.93 -28.84 -1.36
CA PHE A 24 5.30 -30.15 -1.62
C PHE A 24 6.26 -31.36 -1.64
N GLN A 25 6.45 -31.95 -0.46
CA GLN A 25 6.39 -33.41 -0.32
C GLN A 25 5.39 -33.74 0.80
N SER A 26 4.43 -34.60 0.48
CA SER A 26 3.39 -35.08 1.40
C SER A 26 3.86 -36.35 2.12
N SER A 27 3.36 -36.57 3.34
CA SER A 27 3.53 -37.84 4.06
C SER A 27 2.19 -38.37 4.52
N ASP A 28 1.52 -39.14 3.66
CA ASP A 28 0.44 -40.05 4.06
C ASP A 28 1.04 -41.37 4.57
N SER A 29 0.45 -41.93 5.63
CA SER A 29 0.70 -43.31 6.09
C SER A 29 -0.46 -43.74 6.99
N GLN A 30 -1.33 -44.62 6.47
CA GLN A 30 -2.49 -45.14 7.20
C GLN A 30 -2.12 -46.35 8.06
N ALA A 31 -2.87 -46.55 9.16
CA ALA A 31 -3.04 -47.87 9.77
C ALA A 31 -4.47 -48.01 10.34
N HIS A 32 -5.18 -49.06 9.89
CA HIS A 32 -6.42 -49.62 10.48
C HIS A 32 -6.11 -50.31 11.83
N LEU A 33 -7.05 -50.80 12.65
CA LEU A 33 -8.47 -50.55 13.02
C LEU A 33 -8.71 -51.45 14.26
N ASP A 34 -9.69 -51.17 15.13
CA ASP A 34 -10.80 -52.12 15.41
C ASP A 34 -11.83 -51.65 16.46
N HIS A 35 -12.93 -52.40 16.58
CA HIS A 35 -14.16 -52.06 17.30
C HIS A 35 -14.20 -52.48 18.79
N THR A 36 -14.91 -51.71 19.63
CA THR A 36 -16.25 -52.06 20.21
C THR A 36 -16.69 -51.03 21.28
N ALA A 37 -17.93 -51.13 21.79
CA ALA A 37 -18.61 -50.06 22.54
C ALA A 37 -19.00 -50.44 23.98
N ALA A 38 -19.03 -49.44 24.88
CA ALA A 38 -19.74 -49.49 26.16
C ALA A 38 -20.19 -48.09 26.60
N ARG A 39 -21.27 -48.02 27.39
CA ARG A 39 -21.74 -46.79 28.07
C ARG A 39 -21.08 -46.66 29.44
N SER A 40 -20.80 -45.44 29.88
CA SER A 40 -21.19 -44.98 31.24
C SER A 40 -20.94 -43.48 31.44
N SER A 41 -21.65 -42.90 32.40
CA SER A 41 -21.45 -41.55 32.93
C SER A 41 -20.46 -41.56 34.09
N LEU A 42 -19.72 -40.45 34.27
CA LEU A 42 -19.52 -39.70 35.52
C LEU A 42 -18.37 -38.69 35.38
N ALA A 43 -18.48 -37.54 36.07
CA ALA A 43 -17.43 -36.52 36.08
C ALA A 43 -16.44 -36.75 37.24
N PRO A 44 -15.12 -36.70 37.01
CA PRO A 44 -14.11 -36.80 38.07
C PRO A 44 -13.81 -35.44 38.73
N ARG A 45 -13.43 -35.48 40.01
CA ARG A 45 -13.03 -34.32 40.81
C ARG A 45 -11.56 -33.93 40.63
N ARG A 46 -11.28 -32.67 40.98
CA ARG A 46 -9.95 -32.07 41.19
C ARG A 46 -9.20 -32.73 42.37
N PRO A 47 -7.90 -33.07 42.25
CA PRO A 47 -7.01 -33.34 43.40
C PRO A 47 -6.44 -32.06 44.04
N GLN A 48 -5.88 -32.18 45.25
CA GLN A 48 -5.11 -31.12 45.93
C GLN A 48 -3.72 -31.60 46.35
N THR A 49 -2.75 -30.68 46.33
CA THR A 49 -1.50 -30.65 47.11
C THR A 49 -1.19 -29.15 47.33
N SER A 50 -1.14 -28.57 48.54
CA SER A 50 -0.25 -28.77 49.72
C SER A 50 1.15 -28.15 49.55
N LEU A 51 1.73 -27.37 50.47
CA LEU A 51 1.19 -26.64 51.65
C LEU A 51 2.26 -25.67 52.21
N SER A 52 1.96 -24.38 52.34
CA SER A 52 2.58 -23.40 53.27
C SER A 52 1.81 -22.06 53.13
N GLU A 53 1.31 -21.35 54.15
CA GLU A 53 1.81 -20.97 55.49
C GLU A 53 3.02 -20.02 55.46
N TYR A 54 3.02 -18.84 56.09
CA TYR A 54 2.03 -18.21 57.00
C TYR A 54 2.03 -16.67 56.87
N SER A 55 1.07 -16.00 57.52
CA SER A 55 0.84 -14.54 57.64
C SER A 55 2.12 -13.72 57.95
N GLY A 56 2.24 -12.43 57.63
CA GLY A 56 1.24 -11.42 57.24
C GLY A 56 0.70 -10.63 58.45
N TYR A 57 0.74 -9.30 58.43
CA TYR A 57 -0.17 -8.35 59.13
C TYR A 57 0.15 -6.89 58.73
N ASP A 58 -0.88 -6.05 58.63
CA ASP A 58 -0.78 -4.61 58.35
C ASP A 58 -0.48 -3.78 59.61
N HIS A 59 0.03 -2.55 59.43
CA HIS A 59 -0.77 -1.36 59.80
C HIS A 59 -0.22 -0.03 59.25
N SER A 60 -1.14 0.93 59.11
CA SER A 60 -0.97 2.31 58.67
C SER A 60 -0.35 3.25 59.72
N GLY A 61 0.46 4.23 59.30
CA GLY A 61 0.93 5.33 60.16
C GLY A 61 1.52 6.52 59.38
N ASN A 62 1.29 7.75 59.87
CA ASN A 62 1.83 9.00 59.31
C ASN A 62 3.26 9.29 59.79
N SER A 63 4.08 9.97 58.95
CA SER A 63 4.63 11.33 59.23
C SER A 63 5.99 11.64 58.55
N THR A 64 6.16 12.92 58.17
CA THR A 64 7.43 13.70 58.04
C THR A 64 8.67 13.15 57.29
N ARG A 65 8.95 13.78 56.13
CA ARG A 65 10.18 14.53 55.73
C ARG A 65 11.54 14.16 56.38
N PRO A 66 12.66 14.16 55.59
CA PRO A 66 13.16 15.45 55.06
C PRO A 66 13.72 15.44 53.61
N ASN A 67 13.97 16.65 53.09
CA ASN A 67 14.71 16.88 51.84
C ASN A 67 16.21 16.60 52.03
N ILE A 68 16.88 16.06 51.01
CA ILE A 68 18.33 16.23 50.81
C ILE A 68 18.55 16.77 49.39
N SER A 69 19.19 17.93 49.29
CA SER A 69 19.56 18.56 48.03
C SER A 69 20.88 17.98 47.48
N ARG A 70 20.97 17.86 46.16
CA ARG A 70 22.25 17.65 45.43
C ARG A 70 22.40 18.76 44.39
N PRO A 71 23.51 19.51 44.37
CA PRO A 71 23.74 20.53 43.36
C PRO A 71 24.16 19.88 42.04
N SER A 72 23.50 20.23 40.93
CA SER A 72 23.99 19.95 39.58
C SER A 72 24.81 21.14 39.07
N THR A 73 25.99 20.87 38.53
CA THR A 73 26.89 21.90 38.02
C THR A 73 26.45 22.38 36.63
N VAL A 74 26.38 23.70 36.45
CA VAL A 74 26.04 24.30 35.17
C VAL A 74 27.20 24.18 34.18
N ARG A 75 26.91 23.69 32.96
CA ARG A 75 27.76 23.89 31.77
C ARG A 75 26.89 24.39 30.61
N PRO A 76 27.17 25.57 30.01
CA PRO A 76 26.54 25.99 28.77
C PRO A 76 27.17 25.25 27.57
N GLY A 77 26.37 24.86 26.57
CA GLY A 77 26.87 24.04 25.45
C GLY A 77 25.80 23.59 24.45
N SER A 78 25.11 24.54 23.83
CA SER A 78 24.40 24.42 22.54
C SER A 78 24.07 23.01 22.00
N ARG A 79 22.90 22.46 22.36
CA ARG A 79 22.15 21.56 21.48
C ARG A 79 21.22 22.41 20.59
N PRO A 80 21.13 22.17 19.27
CA PRO A 80 20.06 22.75 18.46
C PRO A 80 18.71 22.25 18.99
N GLY A 81 17.80 23.17 19.32
CA GLY A 81 16.43 22.81 19.70
C GLY A 81 15.68 22.27 18.48
N THR A 82 15.06 21.10 18.60
CA THR A 82 14.15 20.58 17.58
C THR A 82 12.94 21.51 17.49
N ALA A 83 12.78 22.19 16.34
CA ALA A 83 11.83 23.28 16.16
C ALA A 83 10.38 22.80 15.95
N PHE A 84 9.84 22.03 16.90
CA PHE A 84 8.42 21.76 17.05
C PHE A 84 7.68 23.07 17.38
N GLY A 85 7.31 23.83 16.34
CA GLY A 85 6.76 25.17 16.55
C GLY A 85 6.59 26.07 15.33
N ARG A 86 6.50 25.53 14.11
CA ARG A 86 5.97 26.29 12.96
C ARG A 86 4.74 25.60 12.41
N LYS A 87 3.60 26.30 12.50
CA LYS A 87 2.39 25.92 11.76
C LYS A 87 2.75 25.87 10.28
N SER A 88 2.51 24.73 9.65
CA SER A 88 2.64 24.64 8.19
C SER A 88 1.69 25.66 7.55
N ARG A 89 2.09 26.22 6.41
CA ARG A 89 1.14 26.94 5.56
C ARG A 89 0.41 25.85 4.80
N ASN A 90 -0.83 25.53 5.20
CA ASN A 90 -1.63 24.44 4.61
C ASN A 90 -1.76 24.63 3.09
N GLY A 91 -0.84 24.02 2.34
CA GLY A 91 -1.09 23.57 0.98
C GLY A 91 -1.83 22.25 1.06
N THR A 92 -2.67 21.97 0.07
CA THR A 92 -3.46 20.74 0.04
C THR A 92 -2.56 19.51 0.01
N ALA A 93 -3.08 18.35 0.45
CA ALA A 93 -2.34 17.08 0.36
C ALA A 93 -1.80 16.82 -1.06
N SER A 94 -2.60 17.14 -2.09
CA SER A 94 -2.19 17.08 -3.49
C SER A 94 -0.97 17.97 -3.78
N SER A 95 -0.93 19.20 -3.27
CA SER A 95 0.19 20.13 -3.48
C SER A 95 1.47 19.72 -2.73
N ILE A 96 1.35 19.21 -1.51
CA ILE A 96 2.46 18.68 -0.69
C ILE A 96 3.13 17.50 -1.41
N LEU A 97 2.33 16.64 -2.04
CA LEU A 97 2.77 15.47 -2.80
C LEU A 97 3.12 15.80 -4.26
N GLY A 98 3.19 17.08 -4.63
CA GLY A 98 3.64 17.55 -5.94
C GLY A 98 2.70 17.21 -7.09
N PHE A 99 1.42 16.92 -6.84
CA PHE A 99 0.40 16.74 -7.89
C PHE A 99 0.01 18.11 -8.46
N SER A 100 0.51 18.44 -9.65
CA SER A 100 0.31 19.74 -10.30
C SER A 100 -0.97 19.82 -11.15
N GLU A 101 -1.82 18.80 -11.14
CA GLU A 101 -2.95 18.64 -12.05
C GLU A 101 -4.15 18.07 -11.30
N ALA A 102 -5.33 18.63 -11.54
CA ALA A 102 -6.58 18.18 -10.92
C ALA A 102 -7.02 16.84 -11.56
N GLN A 103 -6.75 15.74 -10.87
CA GLN A 103 -7.17 14.40 -11.29
C GLN A 103 -8.44 13.99 -10.52
N THR A 104 -9.45 13.52 -11.25
CA THR A 104 -10.69 13.01 -10.66
C THR A 104 -10.45 11.59 -10.16
N ILE A 105 -9.85 11.49 -8.98
CA ILE A 105 -9.62 10.25 -8.25
C ILE A 105 -10.74 10.06 -7.24
N VAL A 106 -11.49 8.96 -7.40
CA VAL A 106 -12.53 8.51 -6.47
C VAL A 106 -11.96 7.37 -5.63
N CYS A 107 -11.98 7.53 -4.32
CA CYS A 107 -11.64 6.48 -3.36
C CYS A 107 -12.92 5.88 -2.79
N ALA A 108 -13.06 4.55 -2.76
CA ALA A 108 -14.07 3.87 -1.95
C ALA A 108 -13.40 3.03 -0.86
N VAL A 109 -13.94 3.11 0.35
CA VAL A 109 -13.41 2.46 1.55
C VAL A 109 -14.46 1.49 2.12
N SER A 110 -14.03 0.31 2.52
CA SER A 110 -14.85 -0.66 3.26
C SER A 110 -14.06 -1.25 4.43
N GLU A 111 -14.74 -1.41 5.56
CA GLU A 111 -14.10 -1.74 6.84
C GLU A 111 -14.65 -3.04 7.42
N ALA A 112 -13.76 -3.99 7.72
CA ALA A 112 -14.11 -5.23 8.40
C ALA A 112 -14.36 -4.99 9.89
N ARG A 113 -15.51 -5.48 10.39
CA ARG A 113 -15.81 -5.49 11.82
C ARG A 113 -15.02 -6.61 12.51
N GLY A 114 -13.90 -6.29 13.14
CA GLY A 114 -13.04 -7.25 13.83
C GLY A 114 -11.92 -6.60 14.64
N VAL A 115 -11.18 -7.40 15.44
CA VAL A 115 -10.10 -6.91 16.31
C VAL A 115 -8.88 -6.41 15.52
N SER A 116 -8.57 -7.09 14.40
CA SER A 116 -7.65 -6.65 13.37
C SER A 116 -8.45 -6.16 12.15
N PRO A 117 -8.70 -4.85 11.98
CA PRO A 117 -9.48 -4.35 10.86
C PRO A 117 -8.77 -4.62 9.53
N ALA A 118 -9.42 -5.41 8.68
CA ALA A 118 -9.10 -5.48 7.26
C ALA A 118 -9.87 -4.36 6.54
N VAL A 119 -9.16 -3.48 5.84
CA VAL A 119 -9.74 -2.37 5.09
C VAL A 119 -9.58 -2.63 3.59
N GLY A 120 -10.69 -2.61 2.87
CA GLY A 120 -10.71 -2.63 1.41
C GLY A 120 -10.70 -1.22 0.86
N ILE A 121 -9.77 -0.93 -0.05
CA ILE A 121 -9.64 0.38 -0.68
C ILE A 121 -9.60 0.21 -2.19
N ALA A 122 -10.41 0.99 -2.90
CA ALA A 122 -10.37 1.09 -4.36
C ALA A 122 -10.23 2.55 -4.78
N PHE A 123 -9.14 2.89 -5.45
CA PHE A 123 -8.92 4.20 -6.07
C PHE A 123 -9.19 4.09 -7.57
N VAL A 124 -10.19 4.79 -8.10
CA VAL A 124 -10.46 4.86 -9.53
C VAL A 124 -10.10 6.27 -10.02
N ASN A 125 -9.05 6.35 -10.84
CA ASN A 125 -8.57 7.57 -11.46
C ASN A 125 -9.23 7.73 -12.83
N VAL A 126 -10.34 8.47 -12.87
CA VAL A 126 -11.12 8.73 -14.09
C VAL A 126 -10.26 9.44 -15.15
N SER A 127 -9.32 10.30 -14.72
CA SER A 127 -8.44 11.08 -15.60
C SER A 127 -7.33 10.28 -16.30
N LEU A 128 -7.03 9.06 -15.84
CA LEU A 128 -6.00 8.17 -16.40
C LEU A 128 -6.52 6.77 -16.78
N GLY A 129 -7.80 6.46 -16.53
CA GLY A 129 -8.37 5.15 -16.83
C GLY A 129 -7.73 4.01 -16.03
N GLU A 130 -7.34 4.27 -14.78
CA GLU A 130 -6.69 3.31 -13.89
C GLU A 130 -7.52 3.10 -12.62
N ALA A 131 -7.65 1.83 -12.21
CA ALA A 131 -8.24 1.45 -10.93
C ALA A 131 -7.22 0.66 -10.10
N VAL A 132 -6.87 1.18 -8.91
CA VAL A 132 -5.94 0.55 -7.97
C VAL A 132 -6.74 0.02 -6.78
N ILE A 133 -6.82 -1.31 -6.66
CA ILE A 133 -7.46 -2.00 -5.55
C ILE A 133 -6.41 -2.53 -4.55
N SER A 134 -6.74 -2.47 -3.27
CA SER A 134 -5.90 -2.95 -2.17
C SER A 134 -6.77 -3.49 -1.03
N GLN A 135 -6.30 -4.54 -0.35
CA GLN A 135 -6.84 -4.93 0.96
C GLN A 135 -5.70 -4.86 1.98
N ILE A 136 -5.86 -3.97 2.96
CA ILE A 136 -4.85 -3.66 3.98
C ILE A 136 -5.29 -4.31 5.28
N CYS A 137 -4.42 -5.10 5.91
CA CYS A 137 -4.61 -5.53 7.30
C CYS A 137 -3.93 -4.50 8.20
N ASP A 138 -4.72 -3.82 9.03
CA ASP A 138 -4.29 -2.69 9.84
C ASP A 138 -4.57 -2.92 11.34
N ASN A 139 -4.21 -1.95 12.17
CA ASN A 139 -4.60 -1.90 13.58
C ASN A 139 -5.68 -0.81 13.81
N GLN A 140 -6.07 -0.60 15.07
CA GLN A 140 -7.12 0.39 15.44
C GLN A 140 -6.70 1.86 15.23
N SER A 141 -5.45 2.17 14.85
CA SER A 141 -5.03 3.51 14.42
C SER A 141 -4.93 3.68 12.90
N TYR A 142 -5.24 2.64 12.12
CA TYR A 142 -5.44 2.68 10.67
C TYR A 142 -4.29 3.33 9.86
N VAL A 143 -3.05 3.24 10.36
CA VAL A 143 -1.92 4.02 9.84
C VAL A 143 -1.57 3.61 8.40
N LYS A 144 -1.60 2.32 8.06
CA LYS A 144 -1.35 1.86 6.69
C LYS A 144 -2.43 2.38 5.73
N THR A 145 -3.68 2.32 6.18
CA THR A 145 -4.88 2.75 5.46
C THR A 145 -4.85 4.25 5.16
N ILE A 146 -4.71 5.07 6.20
CA ILE A 146 -4.71 6.54 6.11
C ILE A 146 -3.54 7.03 5.25
N HIS A 147 -2.33 6.49 5.48
CA HIS A 147 -1.16 6.81 4.67
C HIS A 147 -1.37 6.49 3.17
N LYS A 148 -1.97 5.33 2.84
CA LYS A 148 -2.24 4.95 1.45
C LYS A 148 -3.28 5.87 0.78
N ILE A 149 -4.29 6.33 1.53
CA ILE A 149 -5.30 7.29 1.05
C ILE A 149 -4.70 8.68 0.87
N GLN A 150 -3.90 9.17 1.82
CA GLN A 150 -3.26 10.47 1.68
C GLN A 150 -2.28 10.51 0.50
N LEU A 151 -1.47 9.45 0.29
CA LEU A 151 -0.53 9.38 -0.83
C LEU A 151 -1.18 9.36 -2.22
N SER A 152 -2.42 8.87 -2.35
CA SER A 152 -3.17 8.93 -3.61
C SER A 152 -3.96 10.24 -3.79
N ALA A 153 -3.99 11.09 -2.77
CA ALA A 153 -4.62 12.42 -2.75
C ALA A 153 -6.00 12.49 -3.45
N PRO A 154 -6.98 11.65 -3.05
CA PRO A 154 -8.24 11.51 -3.76
C PRO A 154 -9.10 12.77 -3.70
N SER A 155 -9.79 13.05 -4.80
CA SER A 155 -10.75 14.16 -4.90
C SER A 155 -12.03 13.90 -4.10
N ARG A 156 -12.40 12.61 -3.92
CA ARG A 156 -13.57 12.14 -3.17
C ARG A 156 -13.27 10.85 -2.43
N ILE A 157 -13.82 10.67 -1.24
CA ILE A 157 -13.81 9.40 -0.48
C ILE A 157 -15.25 8.95 -0.23
N ILE A 158 -15.55 7.69 -0.50
CA ILE A 158 -16.88 7.08 -0.35
C ILE A 158 -16.84 6.09 0.81
N PHE A 159 -17.79 6.24 1.73
CA PHE A 159 -18.07 5.29 2.81
C PHE A 159 -19.46 4.66 2.66
N MET A 160 -19.66 3.51 3.31
CA MET A 160 -20.97 2.90 3.44
C MET A 160 -21.81 3.63 4.50
N THR A 161 -23.09 3.89 4.24
CA THR A 161 -24.02 4.66 5.11
C THR A 161 -24.00 4.28 6.59
N THR A 162 -23.72 3.01 6.94
CA THR A 162 -23.63 2.56 8.34
C THR A 162 -22.39 3.02 9.10
N ALA A 163 -21.40 3.62 8.42
CA ALA A 163 -20.16 4.12 9.00
C ALA A 163 -20.12 5.66 9.09
N CYS A 164 -21.19 6.33 8.65
CA CYS A 164 -21.33 7.79 8.60
C CYS A 164 -22.49 8.26 9.49
N PRO A 165 -22.49 9.54 9.92
CA PRO A 165 -23.68 10.19 10.49
C PRO A 165 -24.89 10.03 9.55
N PRO A 166 -26.12 9.79 10.06
CA PRO A 166 -26.53 9.88 11.46
C PRO A 166 -26.24 8.63 12.32
N ASN A 167 -25.64 7.59 11.77
CA ASN A 167 -25.16 6.45 12.56
C ASN A 167 -23.92 6.86 13.38
N ASN A 168 -23.55 6.04 14.38
CA ASN A 168 -22.29 6.22 15.09
C ASN A 168 -21.12 6.05 14.10
N PRO A 169 -20.28 7.08 13.83
CA PRO A 169 -19.23 6.98 12.83
C PRO A 169 -18.18 5.95 13.22
N SER A 170 -17.55 5.30 12.22
CA SER A 170 -16.44 4.39 12.51
C SER A 170 -15.17 5.16 12.89
N THR A 171 -14.26 4.51 13.62
CA THR A 171 -12.96 5.09 13.97
C THR A 171 -12.20 5.56 12.73
N LEU A 172 -12.27 4.78 11.64
CA LEU A 172 -11.66 5.11 10.36
C LEU A 172 -12.31 6.33 9.68
N PHE A 173 -13.64 6.47 9.76
CA PHE A 173 -14.34 7.66 9.25
C PHE A 173 -13.85 8.92 9.98
N SER A 174 -13.85 8.90 11.32
CA SER A 174 -13.41 10.06 12.13
C SER A 174 -11.95 10.42 11.88
N LEU A 175 -11.04 9.42 11.84
CA LEU A 175 -9.62 9.66 11.56
C LEU A 175 -9.39 10.26 10.16
N ILE A 176 -10.16 9.85 9.14
CA ILE A 176 -10.07 10.45 7.80
C ILE A 176 -10.66 11.86 7.76
N GLN A 177 -11.75 12.11 8.50
CA GLN A 177 -12.33 13.45 8.63
C GLN A 177 -11.38 14.45 9.32
N ASP A 178 -10.60 14.00 10.31
CA ASP A 178 -9.62 14.80 11.04
C ASP A 178 -8.31 14.99 10.26
N LEU A 179 -7.81 13.95 9.57
CA LEU A 179 -6.49 13.94 8.92
C LEU A 179 -6.51 14.25 7.42
N ILE A 180 -7.70 14.30 6.80
CA ILE A 180 -7.90 14.63 5.38
C ILE A 180 -9.14 15.57 5.20
N PRO A 181 -9.26 16.68 5.97
CA PRO A 181 -10.48 17.50 6.01
C PRO A 181 -10.81 18.26 4.71
N GLU A 182 -9.91 18.26 3.73
CA GLU A 182 -10.10 18.93 2.44
C GLU A 182 -10.76 18.05 1.37
N THR A 183 -10.76 16.73 1.54
CA THR A 183 -11.38 15.79 0.58
C THR A 183 -12.87 15.65 0.87
N GLN A 184 -13.73 15.79 -0.15
CA GLN A 184 -15.16 15.56 0.02
C GLN A 184 -15.42 14.09 0.37
N ILE A 185 -16.15 13.86 1.46
CA ILE A 185 -16.62 12.54 1.87
C ILE A 185 -18.11 12.41 1.49
N ASP A 186 -18.43 11.37 0.73
CA ASP A 186 -19.79 11.00 0.35
C ASP A 186 -20.16 9.62 0.91
N ALA A 187 -21.45 9.31 0.99
CA ALA A 187 -21.95 8.02 1.50
C ALA A 187 -22.89 7.34 0.49
N MET A 188 -22.86 6.01 0.43
CA MET A 188 -23.82 5.21 -0.36
C MET A 188 -24.35 4.00 0.43
N GLU A 189 -25.43 3.40 -0.07
CA GLU A 189 -26.06 2.25 0.58
C GLU A 189 -25.29 0.94 0.43
N ARG A 190 -25.43 0.06 1.43
CA ARG A 190 -24.72 -1.24 1.53
C ARG A 190 -24.86 -2.13 0.28
N SER A 191 -25.93 -1.98 -0.49
CA SER A 191 -26.15 -2.66 -1.77
C SER A 191 -25.18 -2.25 -2.89
N ALA A 192 -24.32 -1.25 -2.69
CA ALA A 192 -23.23 -0.90 -3.61
C ALA A 192 -21.92 -1.69 -3.33
N TRP A 193 -21.75 -2.28 -2.15
CA TRP A 193 -20.56 -3.05 -1.77
C TRP A 193 -20.75 -4.55 -2.00
N SER A 194 -20.80 -4.98 -3.27
CA SER A 194 -20.86 -6.40 -3.63
C SER A 194 -19.53 -6.94 -4.17
N GLU A 195 -19.12 -8.11 -3.70
CA GLU A 195 -17.99 -8.85 -4.29
C GLU A 195 -18.34 -9.40 -5.68
N THR A 196 -19.59 -9.81 -5.93
CA THR A 196 -19.98 -10.38 -7.24
C THR A 196 -19.89 -9.33 -8.34
N GLU A 197 -20.46 -8.15 -8.11
CA GLU A 197 -20.43 -7.03 -9.05
C GLU A 197 -18.99 -6.52 -9.24
N GLY A 198 -18.17 -6.50 -8.19
CA GLY A 198 -16.76 -6.13 -8.32
C GLY A 198 -15.95 -7.12 -9.17
N LEU A 199 -16.25 -8.42 -9.09
CA LEU A 199 -15.68 -9.44 -10.00
C LEU A 199 -16.21 -9.31 -11.44
N GLU A 200 -17.46 -8.87 -11.63
CA GLU A 200 -18.04 -8.56 -12.94
C GLU A 200 -17.41 -7.31 -13.56
N TYR A 201 -17.22 -6.23 -12.80
CA TYR A 201 -16.47 -5.05 -13.25
C TYR A 201 -15.03 -5.42 -13.61
N ILE A 202 -14.35 -6.26 -12.82
CA ILE A 202 -13.02 -6.79 -13.15
C ILE A 202 -13.06 -7.56 -14.47
N HIS A 203 -14.03 -8.46 -14.66
CA HIS A 203 -14.13 -9.27 -15.88
C HIS A 203 -14.44 -8.43 -17.13
N ASN A 204 -15.30 -7.43 -17.00
CA ASN A 204 -15.85 -6.69 -18.14
C ASN A 204 -15.01 -5.45 -18.50
N LEU A 205 -14.30 -4.85 -17.56
CA LEU A 205 -13.56 -3.59 -17.77
C LEU A 205 -12.04 -3.74 -17.79
N ALA A 206 -11.46 -4.75 -17.13
CA ALA A 206 -10.00 -4.95 -17.18
C ALA A 206 -9.52 -5.41 -18.56
N PHE A 207 -8.28 -5.08 -18.90
CA PHE A 207 -7.59 -5.62 -20.08
C PHE A 207 -7.61 -7.16 -20.03
N LYS A 208 -7.83 -7.79 -21.18
CA LYS A 208 -8.18 -9.23 -21.27
C LYS A 208 -7.11 -10.15 -20.66
N ASP A 209 -5.85 -9.76 -20.77
CA ASP A 209 -4.71 -10.52 -20.25
C ASP A 209 -4.58 -10.39 -18.72
N ASP A 210 -4.92 -9.22 -18.16
CA ASP A 210 -4.87 -8.93 -16.72
C ASP A 210 -6.00 -9.64 -15.92
N ILE A 211 -7.12 -10.01 -16.55
CA ILE A 211 -8.27 -10.64 -15.86
C ILE A 211 -7.85 -11.90 -15.07
N LYS A 212 -6.95 -12.73 -15.63
CA LYS A 212 -6.51 -13.97 -14.97
C LYS A 212 -5.56 -13.71 -13.79
N PRO A 213 -4.44 -12.98 -13.93
CA PRO A 213 -3.62 -12.55 -12.79
C PRO A 213 -4.42 -11.83 -11.71
N LEU A 214 -5.31 -10.92 -12.10
CA LEU A 214 -6.07 -10.10 -11.16
C LEU A 214 -7.04 -10.95 -10.32
N LYS A 215 -7.78 -11.89 -10.94
CA LYS A 215 -8.65 -12.82 -10.19
C LYS A 215 -7.90 -13.69 -9.17
N VAL A 216 -6.65 -14.06 -9.45
CA VAL A 216 -5.79 -14.77 -8.49
C VAL A 216 -5.32 -13.83 -7.38
N ALA A 217 -4.85 -12.62 -7.72
CA ALA A 217 -4.37 -11.63 -6.76
C ALA A 217 -5.48 -11.14 -5.80
N THR A 218 -6.72 -11.04 -6.27
CA THR A 218 -7.89 -10.65 -5.47
C THR A 218 -8.60 -11.82 -4.79
N GLN A 219 -8.09 -13.06 -4.88
CA GLN A 219 -8.78 -14.22 -4.30
C GLN A 219 -8.89 -14.08 -2.76
N GLY A 220 -10.12 -14.15 -2.24
CA GLY A 220 -10.42 -13.91 -0.83
C GLY A 220 -10.26 -12.44 -0.37
N LYS A 221 -10.22 -11.47 -1.30
CA LYS A 221 -10.11 -10.03 -1.01
C LYS A 221 -11.45 -9.30 -1.10
N PHE A 222 -12.47 -9.86 -0.45
CA PHE A 222 -13.85 -9.35 -0.41
C PHE A 222 -13.94 -7.83 -0.25
N TYR A 223 -13.17 -7.25 0.67
CA TYR A 223 -13.25 -5.82 0.96
C TYR A 223 -12.67 -4.97 -0.18
N ALA A 224 -11.56 -5.40 -0.80
CA ALA A 224 -11.03 -4.69 -1.98
C ALA A 224 -12.02 -4.74 -3.16
N ILE A 225 -12.58 -5.92 -3.43
CA ILE A 225 -13.49 -6.14 -4.56
C ILE A 225 -14.82 -5.37 -4.36
N SER A 226 -15.40 -5.42 -3.16
CA SER A 226 -16.63 -4.68 -2.84
C SER A 226 -16.42 -3.16 -2.79
N SER A 227 -15.24 -2.67 -2.38
CA SER A 227 -14.88 -1.25 -2.55
C SER A 227 -14.79 -0.86 -4.03
N LEU A 228 -14.28 -1.73 -4.92
CA LEU A 228 -14.29 -1.45 -6.36
C LEU A 228 -15.73 -1.33 -6.90
N ALA A 229 -16.63 -2.26 -6.53
CA ALA A 229 -18.04 -2.19 -6.93
C ALA A 229 -18.69 -0.85 -6.52
N ALA A 230 -18.45 -0.40 -5.29
CA ALA A 230 -18.95 0.88 -4.79
C ALA A 230 -18.36 2.09 -5.55
N ALA A 231 -17.05 2.11 -5.80
CA ALA A 231 -16.41 3.17 -6.59
C ALA A 231 -16.95 3.25 -8.02
N MET A 232 -17.14 2.10 -8.68
CA MET A 232 -17.67 2.02 -10.04
C MET A 232 -19.13 2.47 -10.12
N LYS A 233 -19.98 2.01 -9.18
CA LYS A 233 -21.37 2.47 -9.05
C LYS A 233 -21.46 3.97 -8.79
N TYR A 234 -20.63 4.52 -7.90
CA TYR A 234 -20.58 5.96 -7.65
C TYR A 234 -20.25 6.74 -8.91
N ILE A 235 -19.22 6.31 -9.66
CA ILE A 235 -18.79 7.01 -10.89
C ILE A 235 -19.90 7.01 -11.94
N GLN A 236 -20.58 5.88 -12.12
CA GLN A 236 -21.72 5.75 -13.02
C GLN A 236 -22.90 6.64 -12.61
N GLN A 237 -23.15 6.80 -11.30
CA GLN A 237 -24.30 7.56 -10.77
C GLN A 237 -24.06 9.07 -10.65
N HIS A 238 -22.87 9.49 -10.20
CA HIS A 238 -22.57 10.90 -9.89
C HIS A 238 -21.80 11.64 -10.98
N PHE A 239 -21.04 10.94 -11.83
CA PHE A 239 -20.36 11.54 -12.98
C PHE A 239 -20.97 11.17 -14.33
N SER A 240 -21.92 10.23 -14.37
CA SER A 240 -22.49 9.65 -15.60
C SER A 240 -21.46 8.99 -16.53
N ILE A 241 -20.30 8.59 -15.99
CA ILE A 241 -19.19 8.02 -16.78
C ILE A 241 -19.31 6.50 -16.83
N ASN A 242 -19.33 5.97 -18.06
CA ASN A 242 -19.23 4.55 -18.35
C ASN A 242 -17.92 4.28 -19.08
N PHE A 243 -17.12 3.33 -18.58
CA PHE A 243 -15.89 2.89 -19.25
C PHE A 243 -16.21 1.87 -20.35
N VAL A 244 -15.49 1.91 -21.47
CA VAL A 244 -15.62 0.92 -22.54
C VAL A 244 -15.16 -0.47 -22.02
N PRO A 245 -15.80 -1.58 -22.43
CA PRO A 245 -15.37 -2.92 -22.05
C PRO A 245 -13.90 -3.17 -22.40
N HIS A 246 -13.17 -3.78 -21.46
CA HIS A 246 -11.73 -4.04 -21.52
C HIS A 246 -10.84 -2.81 -21.76
N SER A 247 -11.21 -1.63 -21.25
CA SER A 247 -10.43 -0.40 -21.41
C SER A 247 -9.84 0.22 -20.14
N LEU A 248 -10.07 -0.40 -18.97
CA LEU A 248 -9.65 0.12 -17.66
C LEU A 248 -8.41 -0.64 -17.16
N ARG A 249 -7.32 0.07 -16.81
CA ARG A 249 -6.13 -0.53 -16.20
C ARG A 249 -6.41 -0.86 -14.73
N ILE A 250 -6.88 -2.07 -14.45
CA ILE A 250 -7.17 -2.50 -13.06
C ILE A 250 -5.96 -3.25 -12.47
N GLN A 251 -5.46 -2.79 -11.33
CA GLN A 251 -4.31 -3.36 -10.63
C GLN A 251 -4.65 -3.65 -9.17
N TYR A 252 -4.38 -4.87 -8.70
CA TYR A 252 -4.27 -5.13 -7.26
C TYR A 252 -2.86 -4.75 -6.79
N ARG A 253 -2.76 -3.77 -5.88
CA ARG A 253 -1.49 -3.39 -5.24
C ARG A 253 -1.62 -3.60 -3.72
N PRO A 254 -0.81 -4.47 -3.08
CA PRO A 254 -0.81 -4.62 -1.63
C PRO A 254 -0.26 -3.37 -0.92
N SER A 255 -0.37 -3.35 0.41
CA SER A 255 0.28 -2.34 1.29
C SER A 255 1.75 -2.62 1.59
N GLU A 256 2.23 -3.83 1.30
CA GLU A 256 3.62 -4.25 1.53
C GLU A 256 4.48 -4.01 0.27
N ASP A 257 5.76 -4.43 0.29
CA ASP A 257 6.74 -4.26 -0.82
C ASP A 257 7.12 -2.81 -1.20
N THR A 258 6.62 -1.81 -0.45
CA THR A 258 7.03 -0.39 -0.55
C THR A 258 7.33 0.22 0.82
N MET A 259 8.33 1.10 0.87
CA MET A 259 8.69 1.86 2.07
C MET A 259 7.60 2.90 2.39
N MET A 260 7.09 2.86 3.62
CA MET A 260 6.20 3.89 4.16
C MET A 260 7.04 5.11 4.57
N ILE A 261 6.67 6.29 4.05
CA ILE A 261 7.29 7.57 4.40
C ILE A 261 6.18 8.51 4.87
N ASP A 262 6.19 8.90 6.15
CA ASP A 262 5.17 9.80 6.69
C ASP A 262 5.19 11.19 6.00
N ILE A 263 4.03 11.86 5.96
CA ILE A 263 3.86 13.16 5.31
C ILE A 263 4.70 14.24 5.99
N SER A 264 4.87 14.18 7.32
CA SER A 264 5.78 15.11 8.01
C SER A 264 7.24 14.89 7.57
N ALA A 265 7.64 13.66 7.23
CA ALA A 265 8.96 13.37 6.67
C ALA A 265 9.06 13.79 5.20
N ILE A 266 8.03 13.58 4.38
CA ILE A 266 7.95 14.07 2.98
C ILE A 266 8.13 15.59 2.92
N GLN A 267 7.52 16.32 3.85
CA GLN A 267 7.69 17.77 4.01
C GLN A 267 9.07 18.15 4.57
N SER A 268 9.53 17.49 5.65
CA SER A 268 10.78 17.86 6.35
C SER A 268 12.04 17.56 5.54
N LEU A 269 11.98 16.58 4.63
CA LEU A 269 13.05 16.24 3.70
C LEU A 269 12.88 16.94 2.33
N GLU A 270 11.90 17.84 2.19
CA GLU A 270 11.56 18.57 0.96
C GLU A 270 11.51 17.64 -0.28
N ILE A 271 10.91 16.44 -0.13
CA ILE A 271 10.98 15.37 -1.16
C ILE A 271 10.29 15.79 -2.45
N MET A 272 9.13 16.44 -2.34
CA MET A 272 8.33 16.89 -3.48
C MET A 272 8.39 18.41 -3.71
N GLN A 273 8.34 19.19 -2.63
CA GLN A 273 8.18 20.64 -2.67
C GLN A 273 9.02 21.32 -1.57
N ASN A 274 9.57 22.50 -1.88
CA ASN A 274 10.31 23.30 -0.92
C ASN A 274 9.36 23.99 0.09
N LEU A 275 9.71 23.93 1.38
CA LEU A 275 8.92 24.44 2.50
C LEU A 275 8.94 25.98 2.61
N ARG A 276 9.97 26.64 2.05
CA ARG A 276 10.10 28.11 2.03
C ARG A 276 9.42 28.72 0.80
N ASN A 277 9.59 28.10 -0.37
CA ASN A 277 9.02 28.55 -1.63
C ASN A 277 8.40 27.38 -2.40
N SER A 278 7.10 27.18 -2.24
CA SER A 278 6.34 26.09 -2.87
C SER A 278 6.35 26.07 -4.40
N LYS A 279 6.80 27.15 -5.05
CA LYS A 279 6.97 27.25 -6.51
C LYS A 279 8.41 26.99 -6.99
N SER A 280 9.37 26.79 -6.08
CA SER A 280 10.75 26.50 -6.47
C SER A 280 10.96 25.05 -6.89
N LYS A 281 12.03 24.81 -7.65
CA LYS A 281 12.55 23.47 -7.94
C LYS A 281 13.54 22.97 -6.88
N ASP A 282 13.73 23.71 -5.79
CA ASP A 282 14.61 23.36 -4.66
C ASP A 282 13.99 22.26 -3.77
N SER A 283 13.67 21.12 -4.38
CA SER A 283 13.15 19.90 -3.76
C SER A 283 13.83 18.68 -4.39
N LEU A 284 13.81 17.52 -3.72
CA LEU A 284 14.44 16.33 -4.29
C LEU A 284 13.81 15.95 -5.64
N PHE A 285 12.48 16.12 -5.78
CA PHE A 285 11.77 15.92 -7.04
C PHE A 285 12.14 16.97 -8.09
N GLY A 286 12.30 18.24 -7.71
CA GLY A 286 12.72 19.30 -8.63
C GLY A 286 14.16 19.14 -9.13
N LEU A 287 15.03 18.52 -8.33
CA LEU A 287 16.40 18.15 -8.65
C LEU A 287 16.50 16.90 -9.56
N LEU A 288 15.68 15.87 -9.32
CA LEU A 288 15.74 14.61 -10.07
C LEU A 288 14.87 14.60 -11.34
N ASN A 289 13.87 15.47 -11.46
CA ASN A 289 12.90 15.41 -12.55
C ASN A 289 13.39 16.07 -13.85
N HIS A 290 14.29 15.38 -14.52
CA HIS A 290 14.70 15.65 -15.91
C HIS A 290 13.91 14.80 -16.94
N THR A 291 12.74 14.29 -16.57
CA THR A 291 11.95 13.38 -17.43
C THR A 291 11.36 14.12 -18.64
N CYS A 292 11.45 13.50 -19.83
CA CYS A 292 10.96 14.11 -21.07
C CYS A 292 9.44 14.01 -21.28
N THR A 293 8.73 13.15 -20.54
CA THR A 293 7.28 12.89 -20.72
C THR A 293 6.49 13.06 -19.42
N PRO A 294 5.21 13.47 -19.48
CA PRO A 294 4.34 13.54 -18.31
C PRO A 294 4.20 12.20 -17.58
N MET A 295 4.21 11.09 -18.33
CA MET A 295 4.21 9.72 -17.78
C MET A 295 5.48 9.44 -16.96
N GLY A 296 6.66 9.82 -17.46
CA GLY A 296 7.92 9.71 -16.72
C GLY A 296 7.91 10.52 -15.42
N SER A 297 7.39 11.75 -15.48
CA SER A 297 7.21 12.64 -14.31
C SER A 297 6.23 12.05 -13.28
N ARG A 298 5.17 11.35 -13.72
CA ARG A 298 4.26 10.59 -12.84
C ARG A 298 4.96 9.38 -12.21
N MET A 299 5.68 8.60 -13.00
CA MET A 299 6.42 7.41 -12.54
C MET A 299 7.51 7.77 -11.52
N LEU A 300 8.29 8.83 -11.76
CA LEU A 300 9.31 9.32 -10.83
C LEU A 300 8.68 9.73 -9.48
N ARG A 301 7.59 10.51 -9.50
CA ARG A 301 6.84 10.87 -8.27
C ARG A 301 6.40 9.64 -7.51
N SER A 302 5.82 8.65 -8.20
CA SER A 302 5.37 7.39 -7.56
C SER A 302 6.53 6.61 -6.94
N ASN A 303 7.69 6.56 -7.62
CA ASN A 303 8.89 5.89 -7.12
C ASN A 303 9.51 6.59 -5.90
N MET A 304 9.39 7.92 -5.81
CA MET A 304 9.90 8.70 -4.68
C MET A 304 8.96 8.70 -3.47
N LEU A 305 7.64 8.66 -3.70
CA LEU A 305 6.63 8.59 -2.63
C LEU A 305 6.41 7.17 -2.12
N GLN A 306 6.60 6.15 -2.95
CA GLN A 306 6.50 4.72 -2.59
C GLN A 306 7.73 3.93 -3.10
N PRO A 307 8.94 4.14 -2.56
CA PRO A 307 10.12 3.37 -2.97
C PRO A 307 9.91 1.87 -2.71
N SER A 308 10.24 1.01 -3.68
CA SER A 308 10.09 -0.43 -3.47
C SER A 308 11.16 -1.00 -2.55
N THR A 309 10.80 -2.02 -1.77
CA THR A 309 11.69 -2.72 -0.83
C THR A 309 12.14 -4.10 -1.33
N ARG A 310 11.87 -4.47 -2.60
CA ARG A 310 12.26 -5.77 -3.17
C ARG A 310 13.52 -5.62 -4.04
N PRO A 311 14.69 -6.16 -3.65
CA PRO A 311 15.90 -6.07 -4.45
C PRO A 311 15.73 -6.66 -5.85
N ASP A 312 15.41 -7.94 -5.93
CA ASP A 312 15.56 -8.75 -7.16
C ASP A 312 14.52 -8.44 -8.23
N LEU A 313 13.33 -7.95 -7.84
CA LEU A 313 12.25 -7.66 -8.79
C LEU A 313 12.20 -6.20 -9.26
N PHE A 314 12.74 -5.25 -8.47
CA PHE A 314 12.51 -3.83 -8.73
C PHE A 314 13.73 -2.93 -8.53
N ILE A 315 14.74 -3.31 -7.75
CA ILE A 315 15.92 -2.47 -7.50
C ILE A 315 17.06 -2.88 -8.43
N THR A 316 17.45 -4.15 -8.44
CA THR A 316 18.54 -4.64 -9.30
C THR A 316 18.24 -4.38 -10.79
N PRO A 317 17.06 -4.72 -11.35
CA PRO A 317 16.75 -4.45 -12.76
C PRO A 317 16.71 -2.96 -13.14
N ARG A 318 16.60 -2.04 -12.16
CA ARG A 318 16.71 -0.60 -12.40
C ARG A 318 18.16 -0.12 -12.38
N TYR A 319 19.04 -0.77 -11.62
CA TYR A 319 20.47 -0.52 -11.70
C TYR A 319 21.07 -1.14 -12.96
N ASP A 320 20.67 -2.35 -13.34
CA ASP A 320 21.11 -3.00 -14.58
C ASP A 320 20.77 -2.13 -15.81
N ALA A 321 19.52 -1.66 -15.90
CA ALA A 321 19.08 -0.75 -16.97
C ALA A 321 19.71 0.66 -16.89
N LEU A 322 20.16 1.10 -15.71
CA LEU A 322 20.90 2.36 -15.58
C LEU A 322 22.33 2.19 -16.10
N ASP A 323 23.01 1.10 -15.70
CA ASP A 323 24.38 0.76 -16.10
C ASP A 323 24.50 0.63 -17.63
N GLU A 324 23.55 -0.06 -18.26
CA GLU A 324 23.44 -0.17 -19.73
C GLU A 324 23.28 1.18 -20.44
N LEU A 325 22.44 2.07 -19.90
CA LEU A 325 22.23 3.42 -20.43
C LEU A 325 23.41 4.38 -20.16
N THR A 326 24.15 4.20 -19.07
CA THR A 326 25.35 5.00 -18.79
C THR A 326 26.60 4.50 -19.52
N THR A 327 26.62 3.22 -19.91
CA THR A 327 27.73 2.63 -20.68
C THR A 327 27.62 2.96 -22.17
N ASN A 328 26.40 3.01 -22.71
CA ASN A 328 26.14 3.22 -24.14
C ASN A 328 25.52 4.60 -24.40
N GLU A 329 26.34 5.67 -24.36
CA GLU A 329 25.86 7.05 -24.52
C GLU A 329 25.12 7.29 -25.85
N GLU A 330 25.58 6.68 -26.96
CA GLU A 330 24.91 6.78 -28.27
C GLU A 330 23.47 6.24 -28.18
N MET A 331 23.27 5.05 -27.59
CA MET A 331 21.95 4.46 -27.39
C MET A 331 21.05 5.34 -26.51
N PHE A 332 21.59 5.99 -25.48
CA PHE A 332 20.84 6.92 -24.63
C PHE A 332 20.41 8.18 -25.40
N LEU A 333 21.26 8.72 -26.28
CA LEU A 333 20.96 9.90 -27.10
C LEU A 333 19.93 9.62 -28.20
N GLU A 334 19.88 8.39 -28.74
CA GLU A 334 18.93 8.00 -29.78
C GLU A 334 17.47 7.88 -29.29
N ILE A 335 17.21 7.72 -27.98
CA ILE A 335 15.85 7.43 -27.47
C ILE A 335 14.91 8.64 -27.67
N PRO A 336 13.87 8.56 -28.54
CA PRO A 336 13.12 9.72 -29.01
C PRO A 336 11.99 10.14 -28.03
N LEU A 337 12.25 10.12 -26.72
CA LEU A 337 11.25 10.32 -25.66
C LEU A 337 10.44 11.63 -25.80
N LYS A 338 11.05 12.69 -26.35
CA LYS A 338 10.43 14.01 -26.52
C LYS A 338 9.27 14.04 -27.55
N LEU A 339 9.14 13.03 -28.41
CA LEU A 339 8.03 12.94 -29.36
C LEU A 339 6.74 12.45 -28.69
N PHE A 340 6.87 11.69 -27.58
CA PHE A 340 5.73 11.10 -26.88
C PHE A 340 5.04 12.13 -25.97
N HIS A 341 3.81 12.46 -26.35
CA HIS A 341 2.90 13.29 -25.57
C HIS A 341 2.32 12.51 -24.37
N ASP A 342 1.30 13.03 -23.69
CA ASP A 342 0.64 12.35 -22.57
C ASP A 342 -0.23 11.17 -23.04
N THR A 343 0.42 10.07 -23.45
CA THR A 343 -0.19 8.89 -24.07
C THR A 343 -1.24 8.23 -23.19
N GLU A 344 -1.02 8.13 -21.87
CA GLU A 344 -2.01 7.59 -20.92
C GLU A 344 -3.34 8.34 -21.05
N LYS A 345 -3.34 9.69 -20.99
CA LYS A 345 -4.56 10.50 -21.12
C LYS A 345 -5.20 10.43 -22.51
N LEU A 346 -4.39 10.34 -23.56
CA LEU A 346 -4.91 10.20 -24.94
C LEU A 346 -5.65 8.87 -25.09
N LEU A 347 -5.10 7.79 -24.53
CA LEU A 347 -5.75 6.48 -24.49
C LEU A 347 -7.01 6.49 -23.60
N THR A 348 -6.99 7.15 -22.43
CA THR A 348 -8.19 7.31 -21.58
C THR A 348 -9.31 8.05 -22.31
N LYS A 349 -9.00 9.14 -23.03
CA LYS A 349 -10.01 9.89 -23.80
C LYS A 349 -10.54 9.11 -25.00
N ALA A 350 -9.70 8.29 -25.62
CA ALA A 350 -10.12 7.40 -26.72
C ALA A 350 -10.94 6.17 -26.24
N SER A 351 -10.90 5.86 -24.94
CA SER A 351 -11.68 4.77 -24.32
C SER A 351 -12.93 5.22 -23.59
N TRP A 352 -13.35 6.48 -23.77
CA TRP A 352 -14.69 6.94 -23.44
C TRP A 352 -15.60 6.77 -24.67
N PRO A 353 -16.86 6.35 -24.51
CA PRO A 353 -17.80 6.36 -25.63
C PRO A 353 -18.02 7.80 -26.12
N PRO A 354 -18.27 8.02 -27.42
CA PRO A 354 -18.73 9.32 -27.90
C PRO A 354 -20.10 9.65 -27.28
N ASN A 355 -20.23 10.87 -26.74
CA ASN A 355 -21.50 11.46 -26.29
C ASN A 355 -22.33 11.96 -27.48
#